data_AF-A0AA42VJQ1-F1
#
_entry.id   AF-A0AA42VJQ1-F1
#
_cell.length_a   1.000
_cell.length_b   1.000
_cell.length_c   1.000
_cell.angle_alpha   90.00
_cell.angle_beta   90.00
_cell.angle_gamma   90.00
#
_symmetry.space_group_name_H-M   'P 1'
#
loop_
_entity.id
_entity.type
_entity.pdbx_description
1 polymer ?
#
loop_
_entity_poly.entity_id
_entity_poly.type
_entity_poly.pdbx_seq_one_letter_code
_entity_poly.pdbx_strand_id
1 'polypeptide(L)'
;MTHHRYDRRLPKRTEGFAWGRSIDKVLGGHVLTYRLFRRDLAGKLHIETRTFQLNDHRRHIALQLLIARRQLRERVDAIGYALIEAEQASQLQEVA
;
A
#
# COMPACT_ATOMS: atom_id res chain seq x y z
N MET A 1 -15.38 -16.79 14.16
CA MET A 1 -14.11 -16.04 13.98
C MET A 1 -14.42 -14.57 13.78
N THR A 2 -14.19 -13.76 14.81
CA THR A 2 -14.57 -12.34 14.86
C THR A 2 -13.52 -11.53 14.09
N HIS A 3 -13.85 -11.11 12.86
CA HIS A 3 -12.99 -10.21 12.09
C HIS A 3 -12.83 -8.89 12.87
N HIS A 4 -11.61 -8.59 13.34
CA HIS A 4 -11.26 -7.31 13.96
C HIS A 4 -11.47 -6.17 12.93
N ARG A 5 -12.69 -5.61 12.89
CA ARG A 5 -13.16 -4.63 11.89
C ARG A 5 -12.53 -3.23 12.01
N TYR A 6 -11.61 -3.00 12.95
CA TYR A 6 -11.17 -1.64 13.29
C TYR A 6 -9.68 -1.50 13.62
N ASP A 7 -8.91 -2.59 13.58
CA ASP A 7 -7.55 -2.48 14.10
C ASP A 7 -6.63 -1.86 13.05
N ARG A 8 -6.06 -0.69 13.37
CA ARG A 8 -5.17 0.07 12.49
C ARG A 8 -3.80 -0.61 12.29
N ARG A 9 -3.68 -1.88 12.66
CA ARG A 9 -2.45 -2.67 12.63
C ARG A 9 -1.82 -2.67 11.25
N LEU A 10 -0.50 -2.55 11.24
CA LEU A 10 0.30 -2.76 10.06
C LEU A 10 0.24 -4.24 9.68
N PRO A 11 0.26 -4.57 8.38
CA PRO A 11 0.28 -5.96 7.94
C PRO A 11 1.55 -6.66 8.44
N LYS A 12 1.39 -7.95 8.76
CA LYS A 12 2.54 -8.84 9.01
C LYS A 12 3.52 -8.77 7.84
N ARG A 13 4.80 -9.07 8.09
CA ARG A 13 5.84 -9.15 7.07
C ARG A 13 5.49 -10.29 6.11
N THR A 14 4.67 -9.95 5.13
CA THR A 14 4.29 -10.75 3.97
C THR A 14 4.96 -10.06 2.78
N GLU A 15 5.53 -10.83 1.86
CA GLU A 15 6.29 -10.28 0.72
C GLU A 15 5.41 -9.62 -0.35
N GLY A 16 4.10 -9.60 -0.13
CA GLY A 16 3.12 -9.23 -1.13
C GLY A 16 2.43 -7.89 -0.89
N PHE A 17 1.21 -7.84 -1.41
CA PHE A 17 0.28 -6.77 -1.22
C PHE A 17 -0.67 -7.11 -0.06
N ALA A 18 -0.87 -6.17 0.84
CA ALA A 18 -1.86 -6.26 1.91
C ALA A 18 -2.75 -5.02 1.91
N TRP A 19 -3.92 -5.12 2.53
CA TRP A 19 -4.83 -3.98 2.64
C TRP A 19 -5.63 -4.04 3.93
N GLY A 20 -6.14 -2.90 4.35
CA GLY A 20 -7.06 -2.76 5.46
C GLY A 20 -8.10 -1.69 5.17
N ARG A 21 -9.21 -1.73 5.92
CA ARG A 21 -10.32 -0.79 5.78
C ARG A 21 -10.84 -0.35 7.13
N SER A 22 -11.11 0.93 7.30
CA SER A 22 -11.82 1.49 8.46
C SER A 22 -13.03 2.30 8.02
N ILE A 23 -13.99 2.42 8.94
CA ILE A 23 -15.12 3.34 8.81
C ILE A 23 -15.04 4.26 10.02
N ASP A 24 -14.88 5.55 9.76
CA ASP A 24 -14.78 6.56 10.79
C ASP A 24 -16.05 7.43 10.76
N LYS A 25 -16.59 7.75 11.94
CA LYS A 25 -17.71 8.69 12.07
C LYS A 25 -17.17 10.11 12.01
N VAL A 26 -17.75 10.95 11.17
CA VAL A 26 -17.39 12.36 11.02
C VAL A 26 -18.63 13.23 11.10
N LEU A 27 -18.45 14.52 11.38
CA LEU A 27 -19.56 15.47 11.29
C LEU A 27 -20.07 15.48 9.84
N GLY A 28 -21.32 15.09 9.62
CA GLY A 28 -21.91 14.96 8.28
C GLY A 28 -21.92 13.55 7.68
N GLY A 29 -21.47 12.51 8.41
CA GLY A 29 -21.70 11.12 8.01
C GLY A 29 -20.58 10.14 8.35
N HIS A 30 -20.31 9.24 7.41
CA HIS A 30 -19.31 8.18 7.56
C HIS A 30 -18.32 8.23 6.41
N VAL A 31 -17.05 8.08 6.77
CA VAL A 31 -15.94 8.05 5.83
C VAL A 31 -15.37 6.64 5.79
N LEU A 32 -15.16 6.13 4.58
CA LEU A 32 -14.59 4.81 4.31
C LEU A 32 -13.13 4.97 3.87
N THR A 33 -12.20 4.51 4.69
CA THR A 33 -10.76 4.62 4.40
C THR A 33 -10.19 3.25 4.06
N TYR A 34 -9.59 3.12 2.89
CA TYR A 34 -8.77 1.98 2.49
C TYR A 34 -7.29 2.34 2.62
N ARG A 35 -6.53 1.46 3.27
CA ARG A 35 -5.07 1.52 3.34
C ARG A 35 -4.50 0.34 2.57
N LEU A 36 -3.70 0.62 1.57
CA LEU A 36 -3.00 -0.35 0.73
C LEU A 36 -1.54 -0.39 1.15
N PHE A 37 -0.97 -1.58 1.22
CA PHE A 37 0.37 -1.82 1.73
C PHE A 37 1.17 -2.68 0.77
N ARG A 38 2.44 -2.35 0.59
CA ARG A 38 3.43 -3.16 -0.14
C ARG A 38 4.80 -2.95 0.48
N ARG A 39 5.63 -4.00 0.53
CA ARG A 39 7.03 -3.89 0.94
C ARG A 39 7.94 -3.83 -0.28
N ASP A 40 9.01 -3.05 -0.19
CA ASP A 40 10.11 -3.12 -1.17
C ASP A 40 11.04 -4.31 -0.88
N LEU A 41 12.07 -4.48 -1.71
CA LEU A 41 13.06 -5.54 -1.59
C LEU A 41 13.87 -5.46 -0.28
N ALA A 42 14.07 -4.26 0.27
CA ALA A 42 14.68 -4.04 1.59
C ALA A 42 13.70 -4.34 2.76
N GLY A 43 12.45 -4.67 2.45
CA GLY A 43 11.41 -4.97 3.43
C GLY A 43 10.74 -3.73 4.04
N LYS A 44 11.05 -2.51 3.58
CA LYS A 44 10.42 -1.27 4.07
C LYS A 44 8.98 -1.19 3.57
N LEU A 45 8.09 -0.75 4.46
CA LEU A 45 6.64 -0.72 4.22
C LEU A 45 6.22 0.59 3.55
N HIS A 46 5.55 0.49 2.41
CA HIS A 46 4.96 1.60 1.66
C HIS A 46 3.44 1.54 1.76
N ILE A 47 2.81 2.71 1.93
CA ILE A 47 1.39 2.84 2.20
C ILE A 47 0.75 3.82 1.20
N GLU A 48 -0.40 3.44 0.65
CA GLU A 48 -1.28 4.31 -0.13
C GLU A 48 -2.66 4.34 0.54
N THR A 49 -3.17 5.53 0.86
CA THR A 49 -4.47 5.69 1.53
C THR A 49 -5.49 6.32 0.59
N ARG A 50 -6.68 5.74 0.51
CA ARG A 50 -7.81 6.26 -0.28
C ARG A 50 -9.05 6.36 0.58
N THR A 51 -9.70 7.50 0.49
CA THR A 51 -10.83 7.86 1.34
C THR A 51 -12.05 8.13 0.46
N PHE A 52 -13.18 7.58 0.86
CA PHE A 52 -14.45 7.64 0.13
C PHE A 52 -15.58 7.99 1.09
N GLN A 53 -16.68 8.51 0.55
CA GLN A 53 -17.92 8.59 1.29
C GLN A 53 -18.55 7.20 1.38
N LEU A 54 -19.24 6.89 2.48
CA LEU A 54 -19.86 5.57 2.66
C LEU A 54 -20.93 5.27 1.58
N ASN A 55 -21.54 6.31 1.02
CA ASN A 55 -22.54 6.22 -0.04
C ASN A 55 -21.95 6.26 -1.47
N ASP A 56 -20.63 6.35 -1.62
CA ASP A 56 -20.00 6.30 -2.95
C ASP A 56 -20.31 4.98 -3.66
N HIS A 57 -20.50 5.06 -4.97
CA HIS A 57 -20.84 3.88 -5.76
C HIS A 57 -19.73 2.84 -5.71
N ARG A 58 -20.08 1.58 -5.39
CA ARG A 58 -19.10 0.49 -5.17
C ARG A 58 -18.16 0.28 -6.37
N ARG A 59 -18.65 0.43 -7.60
CA ARG A 59 -17.83 0.31 -8.82
C ARG A 59 -16.78 1.43 -8.90
N HIS A 60 -17.15 2.65 -8.48
CA HIS A 60 -16.22 3.77 -8.47
C HIS A 60 -15.08 3.50 -7.48
N ILE A 61 -15.43 3.09 -6.25
CA ILE A 61 -14.45 2.72 -5.21
C ILE A 61 -13.51 1.62 -5.74
N ALA A 62 -14.05 0.56 -6.32
CA ALA A 62 -13.25 -0.56 -6.84
C ALA A 62 -12.24 -0.11 -7.92
N LEU A 63 -12.67 0.74 -8.86
CA LEU A 63 -11.79 1.28 -9.90
C LEU A 63 -10.67 2.13 -9.31
N GLN A 64 -10.98 3.01 -8.37
CA GLN A 64 -9.98 3.85 -7.69
C GLN A 64 -8.97 3.00 -6.92
N LEU A 65 -9.40 1.93 -6.26
CA LEU A 65 -8.51 1.01 -5.55
C LEU A 65 -7.61 0.20 -6.51
N LEU A 66 -8.10 -0.19 -7.68
CA LEU A 66 -7.28 -0.86 -8.70
C LEU A 66 -6.17 0.07 -9.22
N ILE A 67 -6.51 1.33 -9.49
CA ILE A 67 -5.54 2.34 -9.92
C ILE A 67 -4.51 2.58 -8.82
N ALA A 68 -4.95 2.82 -7.58
CA ALA A 68 -4.08 3.06 -6.44
C ALA A 68 -3.14 1.86 -6.17
N ARG A 69 -3.64 0.63 -6.30
CA ARG A 69 -2.82 -0.59 -6.20
C ARG A 69 -1.73 -0.63 -7.27
N ARG A 70 -2.07 -0.31 -8.53
CA ARG A 70 -1.09 -0.26 -9.63
C ARG A 70 -0.02 0.79 -9.37
N GLN A 71 -0.42 2.00 -9.01
CA GLN A 71 0.50 3.11 -8.72
C GLN A 71 1.44 2.78 -7.55
N LEU A 72 0.91 2.16 -6.48
CA LEU A 72 1.72 1.71 -5.35
C LEU A 72 2.75 0.66 -5.79
N ARG A 73 2.35 -0.30 -6.63
CA ARG A 73 3.27 -1.30 -7.18
C ARG A 73 4.39 -0.64 -7.98
N GLU A 74 4.04 0.19 -8.97
CA GLU A 74 5.02 0.86 -9.85
C GLU A 74 6.03 1.69 -9.06
N ARG A 75 5.56 2.43 -8.04
CA ARG A 75 6.43 3.21 -7.16
C ARG A 75 7.40 2.34 -6.36
N VAL A 76 6.92 1.22 -5.80
CA VAL A 76 7.74 0.33 -4.98
C VAL A 76 8.71 -0.48 -5.84
N ASP A 77 8.28 -0.91 -7.02
CA ASP A 77 9.13 -1.64 -7.95
C ASP A 77 10.26 -0.74 -8.47
N ALA A 78 9.99 0.55 -8.74
CA ALA A 78 11.02 1.54 -9.08
C ALA A 78 12.09 1.70 -7.99
N ILE A 79 11.70 1.67 -6.70
CA ILE A 79 12.64 1.67 -5.58
C ILE A 79 13.47 0.38 -5.56
N GLY A 80 12.83 -0.77 -5.84
CA GLY A 80 13.52 -2.05 -5.95
C GLY A 80 14.56 -2.07 -7.06
N TYR A 81 14.23 -1.55 -8.24
CA TYR A 81 15.18 -1.45 -9.36
C TYR A 81 16.37 -0.56 -9.02
N ALA A 82 16.13 0.63 -8.44
CA ALA A 82 17.20 1.53 -8.02
C ALA A 82 18.13 0.90 -6.95
N LEU A 83 17.57 0.09 -6.04
CA LEU A 83 18.36 -0.62 -5.03
C LEU A 83 19.30 -1.65 -5.69
N ILE A 84 18.78 -2.45 -6.62
CA ILE A 84 19.57 -3.45 -7.36
C ILE A 84 20.68 -2.76 -8.17
N GLU A 85 20.35 -1.67 -8.87
CA GLU A 85 21.34 -0.91 -9.66
C GLU A 85 22.46 -0.33 -8.78
N ALA A 86 22.12 0.19 -7.60
CA ALA A 86 23.11 0.68 -6.65
C ALA A 86 24.02 -0.43 -6.10
N GLU A 87 23.45 -1.60 -5.79
CA GLU A 87 24.22 -2.77 -5.35
C GLU A 87 25.20 -3.25 -6.44
N GLN A 88 24.75 -3.30 -7.70
CA GLN A 88 25.59 -3.67 -8.83
C GLN A 88 26.73 -2.67 -9.08
N ALA A 89 26.43 -1.37 -9.01
CA ALA A 89 27.45 -0.32 -9.18
C ALA A 89 28.52 -0.38 -8.09
N SER A 90 28.15 -0.69 -6.84
CA SER A 90 29.09 -0.87 -5.74
C SER A 90 30.04 -2.06 -5.97
N GLN A 91 29.51 -3.19 -6.43
CA GLN A 91 30.30 -4.40 -6.70
C GLN A 91 31.35 -4.18 -7.79
N LEU A 92 31.05 -3.36 -8.80
CA LEU A 92 31.99 -3.04 -9.87
C LEU A 92 33.14 -2.13 -9.41
N GLN A 93 32.93 -1.29 -8.39
CA GLN A 93 33.98 -0.42 -7.84
C GLN A 93 34.97 -1.16 -6.94
N GLU A 94 34.56 -2.25 -6.27
CA GLU A 94 35.43 -3.02 -5.38
C GLU A 94 36.37 -3.99 -6.13
N VAL A 95 36.10 -4.27 -7.42
CA VAL A 95 36.86 -5.23 -8.24
C VAL A 95 37.87 -4.52 -9.17
N ALA A 96 37.83 -3.18 -9.25
CA ALA A 96 38.72 -2.35 -10.07
C ALA A 96 39.90 -1.81 -9.24
#